data_AF-A0A1Q7SD07-F1
#
_entry.id   AF-A0A1Q7SD07-F1
#
_cell.length_a   1.000
_cell.length_b   1.000
_cell.length_c   1.000
_cell.angle_alpha   90.00
_cell.angle_beta   90.00
_cell.angle_gamma   90.00
#
_symmetry.space_group_name_H-M   'P 1'
#
loop_
_entity.id
_entity.type
_entity.pdbx_description
1 polymer ?
#
loop_
_entity_poly.entity_id
_entity_poly.type
_entity_poly.pdbx_seq_one_letter_code
_entity_poly.pdbx_strand_id
1 'polypeptide(L)'
;MASADTSSPVYSGRAYVVQASVLGTPLLPIADTGDLPSTGGAREAALLTVPPISLGSVGAVNGAEVAHASTVAQGNTSRSEASVANLSLTVAGTTITADFLMSRATAHCNGSSPSVSGSSELAALSISSVNDGQPITVTEAPNQTISLPLNAGTVVINEQSSSISGQSGSMDVNALHVTATNPLGGPPLADVIVSHAHADITCPTSPSQPPACGATPTDFVTGGGWIVSPSDPNAKANFAVAGGIKNGFWGHLLFVDHGKSMRVKGTGVTGYDVYPAFGANGRLVRGTTDVDGTAESYEADVADNNEPGAGADKFQLKLNDVLVSADPMLRGGNIQLHKACQ
;
A
#
# COMPACT_ATOMS: atom_id res chain seq x y z
N MET A 1 -36.17 23.50 12.57
CA MET A 1 -35.00 22.60 12.60
C MET A 1 -34.36 22.69 11.23
N ALA A 2 -33.21 23.35 11.11
CA ALA A 2 -32.51 23.45 9.84
C ALA A 2 -31.92 22.06 9.52
N SER A 3 -32.33 21.50 8.38
CA SER A 3 -31.74 20.28 7.84
C SER A 3 -30.28 20.57 7.53
N ALA A 4 -29.35 19.80 8.11
CA ALA A 4 -27.95 19.87 7.69
C ALA A 4 -27.89 19.37 6.24
N ASP A 5 -27.57 20.26 5.30
CA ASP A 5 -27.26 19.90 3.92
C ASP A 5 -26.02 18.99 3.93
N THR A 6 -26.24 17.67 3.81
CA THR A 6 -25.18 16.67 3.67
C THR A 6 -25.01 16.36 2.19
N SER A 7 -24.60 17.35 1.39
CA SER A 7 -24.48 17.23 -0.07
C SER A 7 -23.17 16.61 -0.55
N SER A 8 -22.21 16.34 0.35
CA SER A 8 -20.92 15.73 0.03
C SER A 8 -20.61 14.51 0.91
N PRO A 9 -19.86 13.52 0.41
CA PRO A 9 -19.43 12.39 1.22
C PRO A 9 -18.50 12.82 2.35
N VAL A 10 -18.58 12.07 3.45
CA VAL A 10 -17.61 12.13 4.55
C VAL A 10 -16.68 10.94 4.41
N TYR A 11 -15.37 11.15 4.47
CA TYR A 11 -14.38 10.10 4.27
C TYR A 11 -13.68 9.74 5.58
N SER A 12 -13.07 8.58 5.61
CA SER A 12 -11.88 8.32 6.39
C SER A 12 -11.09 7.21 5.70
N GLY A 13 -9.92 6.93 6.23
CA GLY A 13 -8.99 5.97 5.68
C GLY A 13 -7.66 6.06 6.40
N ARG A 14 -6.93 4.96 6.37
CA ARG A 14 -5.57 4.87 6.88
C ARG A 14 -4.87 3.70 6.22
N ALA A 15 -3.57 3.84 6.02
CA ALA A 15 -2.73 2.74 5.59
C ALA A 15 -1.44 2.73 6.41
N TYR A 16 -0.96 1.53 6.74
CA TYR A 16 0.35 1.36 7.36
C TYR A 16 0.98 0.05 6.92
N VAL A 17 2.32 -0.02 6.94
CA VAL A 17 3.04 -1.17 6.38
C VAL A 17 3.29 -2.24 7.42
N VAL A 18 3.70 -1.89 8.64
CA VAL A 18 3.85 -2.85 9.73
C VAL A 18 3.26 -2.27 11.00
N GLN A 19 2.35 -2.99 11.64
CA GLN A 19 1.95 -2.74 13.02
C GLN A 19 2.11 -4.03 13.80
N ALA A 20 2.73 -3.96 14.97
CA ALA A 20 2.91 -5.12 15.82
C ALA A 20 2.47 -4.82 17.26
N SER A 21 2.09 -5.85 18.00
CA SER A 21 1.90 -5.80 19.44
C SER A 21 2.58 -6.98 20.13
N VAL A 22 3.02 -6.79 21.37
CA VAL A 22 3.61 -7.84 22.21
C VAL A 22 2.81 -7.89 23.50
N LEU A 23 2.24 -9.06 23.81
CA LEU A 23 1.37 -9.25 24.98
C LEU A 23 0.23 -8.20 25.05
N GLY A 24 -0.33 -7.85 23.89
CA GLY A 24 -1.40 -6.84 23.76
C GLY A 24 -0.94 -5.38 23.85
N THR A 25 0.37 -5.11 24.01
CA THR A 25 0.91 -3.74 23.99
C THR A 25 1.31 -3.37 22.56
N PRO A 26 0.64 -2.40 21.92
CA PRO A 26 0.95 -2.01 20.54
C PRO A 26 2.29 -1.27 20.48
N LEU A 27 3.06 -1.56 19.43
CA LEU A 27 4.24 -0.81 19.02
C LEU A 27 3.85 0.28 18.02
N LEU A 28 4.75 1.23 17.80
CA LEU A 28 4.54 2.27 16.78
C LEU A 28 4.50 1.64 15.38
N PRO A 29 3.52 2.02 14.54
CA PRO A 29 3.45 1.51 13.19
C PRO A 29 4.55 2.11 12.29
N ILE A 30 4.96 1.33 11.29
CA ILE A 30 5.94 1.73 10.27
C ILE A 30 5.22 2.16 8.99
N ALA A 31 5.67 3.28 8.42
CA ALA A 31 5.11 3.91 7.23
C ALA A 31 3.59 4.05 7.34
N ASP A 32 3.13 4.79 8.35
CA ASP A 32 1.73 5.02 8.65
C ASP A 32 1.28 6.39 8.14
N THR A 33 0.22 6.42 7.34
CA THR A 33 -0.36 7.67 6.82
C THR A 33 -0.97 8.52 7.92
N GLY A 34 -1.39 7.90 9.02
CA GLY A 34 -2.39 8.43 9.94
C GLY A 34 -3.77 8.55 9.29
N ASP A 35 -4.75 9.01 10.07
CA ASP A 35 -6.14 9.10 9.62
C ASP A 35 -6.33 10.20 8.56
N LEU A 36 -7.05 9.86 7.48
CA LEU A 36 -7.47 10.83 6.49
C LEU A 36 -8.49 11.81 7.09
N PRO A 37 -8.38 13.12 6.80
CA PRO A 37 -9.40 14.07 7.20
C PRO A 37 -10.77 13.70 6.62
N SER A 38 -11.82 14.01 7.36
CA SER A 38 -13.20 13.75 6.95
C SER A 38 -13.65 14.49 5.69
N THR A 39 -12.92 15.53 5.32
CA THR A 39 -13.07 16.32 4.09
C THR A 39 -12.35 15.73 2.89
N GLY A 40 -11.62 14.62 3.05
CA GLY A 40 -10.81 13.99 2.01
C GLY A 40 -9.41 14.61 1.88
N GLY A 41 -8.81 14.41 0.71
CA GLY A 41 -7.42 14.74 0.39
C GLY A 41 -6.54 13.49 0.28
N ALA A 42 -5.23 13.70 0.29
CA ALA A 42 -4.23 12.63 0.16
C ALA A 42 -3.24 12.63 1.33
N ARG A 43 -2.86 11.45 1.82
CA ARG A 43 -1.79 11.21 2.81
C ARG A 43 -0.91 10.06 2.33
N GLU A 44 0.37 10.14 2.62
CA GLU A 44 1.34 9.09 2.29
C GLU A 44 2.36 8.95 3.42
N ALA A 45 2.94 7.77 3.51
CA ALA A 45 4.11 7.49 4.30
C ALA A 45 4.97 6.45 3.60
N ALA A 46 6.29 6.62 3.69
CA ALA A 46 7.22 5.74 3.00
C ALA A 46 8.51 5.54 3.80
N LEU A 47 9.08 4.34 3.71
CA LEU A 47 10.37 4.01 4.30
C LEU A 47 11.15 3.02 3.42
N LEU A 48 12.36 3.39 3.01
CA LEU A 48 13.18 2.56 2.11
C LEU A 48 13.57 1.22 2.74
N THR A 49 13.90 1.22 4.04
CA THR A 49 14.31 0.04 4.79
C THR A 49 13.55 -0.02 6.10
N VAL A 50 12.76 -1.07 6.29
CA VAL A 50 12.08 -1.36 7.55
C VAL A 50 13.11 -1.99 8.51
N PRO A 51 13.40 -1.35 9.66
CA PRO A 51 14.36 -1.89 10.60
C PRO A 51 13.79 -3.13 11.31
N PRO A 52 14.65 -3.96 11.93
CA PRO A 52 14.17 -5.06 12.76
C PRO A 52 13.30 -4.57 13.92
N ILE A 53 12.18 -5.24 14.17
CA ILE A 53 11.24 -4.96 15.28
C ILE A 53 11.19 -6.20 16.18
N SER A 54 11.65 -6.06 17.42
CA SER A 54 11.60 -7.16 18.40
C SER A 54 10.17 -7.44 18.83
N LEU A 55 9.79 -8.72 18.81
CA LEU A 55 8.53 -9.23 19.35
C LEU A 55 8.75 -9.92 20.70
N GLY A 56 9.83 -9.58 21.41
CA GLY A 56 10.23 -10.25 22.65
C GLY A 56 10.84 -11.62 22.39
N SER A 57 10.55 -12.60 23.26
CA SER A 57 11.12 -13.95 23.14
C SER A 57 10.48 -14.80 22.03
N VAL A 58 9.39 -14.34 21.42
CA VAL A 58 8.69 -15.11 20.38
C VAL A 58 9.20 -14.83 18.96
N GLY A 59 9.97 -13.76 18.75
CA GLY A 59 10.60 -13.51 17.45
C GLY A 59 10.80 -12.03 17.14
N ALA A 60 10.81 -11.70 15.84
CA ALA A 60 11.02 -10.36 15.33
C ALA A 60 10.48 -10.22 13.90
N VAL A 61 10.03 -9.01 13.53
CA VAL A 61 10.09 -8.59 12.12
C VAL A 61 11.56 -8.37 11.83
N ASN A 62 12.18 -9.21 11.03
CA ASN A 62 13.64 -9.19 10.80
C ASN A 62 14.04 -8.02 9.89
N GLY A 63 13.14 -7.61 9.00
CA GLY A 63 13.34 -6.49 8.09
C GLY A 63 12.42 -6.61 6.89
N ALA A 64 12.33 -5.51 6.14
CA ALA A 64 11.65 -5.43 4.87
C ALA A 64 12.15 -4.18 4.12
N GLU A 65 11.73 -3.99 2.88
CA GLU A 65 12.17 -2.90 2.03
C GLU A 65 11.00 -2.25 1.31
N VAL A 66 11.19 -1.01 0.85
CA VAL A 66 10.22 -0.30 0.01
C VAL A 66 8.82 -0.29 0.67
N ALA A 67 8.76 0.14 1.93
CA ALA A 67 7.51 0.29 2.65
C ALA A 67 6.76 1.52 2.11
N HIS A 68 5.57 1.29 1.58
CA HIS A 68 4.68 2.29 1.00
C HIS A 68 3.32 2.22 1.67
N ALA A 69 2.77 3.38 2.05
CA ALA A 69 1.38 3.52 2.39
C ALA A 69 0.83 4.81 1.81
N SER A 70 -0.38 4.75 1.26
CA SER A 70 -1.10 5.93 0.81
C SER A 70 -2.59 5.80 1.04
N THR A 71 -3.23 6.95 1.21
CA THR A 71 -4.66 7.08 1.44
C THR A 71 -5.13 8.35 0.74
N VAL A 72 -6.07 8.20 -0.18
CA VAL A 72 -6.59 9.28 -1.02
C VAL A 72 -8.11 9.18 -1.03
N ALA A 73 -8.79 10.28 -0.68
CA ALA A 73 -10.23 10.37 -0.87
C ALA A 73 -10.65 11.70 -1.49
N GLN A 74 -11.48 11.60 -2.51
CA GLN A 74 -12.06 12.74 -3.22
C GLN A 74 -13.27 12.31 -4.03
N GLY A 75 -14.15 13.27 -4.32
CA GLY A 75 -15.36 13.02 -5.11
C GLY A 75 -16.33 12.10 -4.38
N ASN A 76 -16.40 10.85 -4.82
CA ASN A 76 -17.28 9.83 -4.25
C ASN A 76 -16.52 8.58 -3.82
N THR A 77 -15.20 8.66 -3.67
CA THR A 77 -14.36 7.48 -3.40
C THR A 77 -13.33 7.79 -2.33
N SER A 78 -13.14 6.85 -1.40
CA SER A 78 -12.00 6.74 -0.50
C SER A 78 -11.21 5.49 -0.88
N ARG A 79 -9.88 5.61 -1.00
CA ARG A 79 -8.97 4.51 -1.31
C ARG A 79 -7.76 4.57 -0.40
N SER A 80 -7.35 3.40 0.06
CA SER A 80 -6.12 3.22 0.82
C SER A 80 -5.37 2.01 0.31
N GLU A 81 -4.05 2.09 0.32
CA GLU A 81 -3.18 0.97 -0.05
C GLU A 81 -1.89 0.98 0.77
N ALA A 82 -1.39 -0.22 1.06
CA ALA A 82 -0.08 -0.42 1.66
C ALA A 82 0.66 -1.52 0.93
N SER A 83 1.97 -1.36 0.73
CA SER A 83 2.81 -2.40 0.17
C SER A 83 4.21 -2.43 0.77
N VAL A 84 4.85 -3.59 0.66
CA VAL A 84 6.21 -3.83 1.14
C VAL A 84 6.88 -4.93 0.31
N ALA A 85 8.18 -4.79 0.13
CA ALA A 85 9.04 -5.76 -0.55
C ALA A 85 9.93 -6.52 0.43
N ASN A 86 10.36 -7.72 0.04
CA ASN A 86 11.35 -8.54 0.73
C ASN A 86 11.12 -8.65 2.26
N LEU A 87 9.89 -8.95 2.66
CA LEU A 87 9.54 -9.14 4.05
C LEU A 87 10.26 -10.38 4.59
N SER A 88 10.85 -10.25 5.78
CA SER A 88 11.22 -11.39 6.63
C SER A 88 10.70 -11.17 8.06
N LEU A 89 9.92 -12.13 8.55
CA LEU A 89 9.33 -12.15 9.88
C LEU A 89 9.59 -13.52 10.51
N THR A 90 10.07 -13.56 11.75
CA THR A 90 10.16 -14.79 12.52
C THR A 90 9.23 -14.70 13.70
N VAL A 91 8.36 -15.70 13.88
CA VAL A 91 7.46 -15.80 15.02
C VAL A 91 7.31 -17.26 15.45
N ALA A 92 7.38 -17.51 16.75
CA ALA A 92 7.24 -18.83 17.36
C ALA A 92 8.07 -19.93 16.67
N GLY A 93 9.32 -19.61 16.32
CA GLY A 93 10.26 -20.52 15.65
C GLY A 93 9.98 -20.76 14.16
N THR A 94 8.99 -20.08 13.59
CA THR A 94 8.65 -20.14 12.15
C THR A 94 9.10 -18.86 11.47
N THR A 95 9.76 -18.98 10.32
CA THR A 95 10.11 -17.83 9.47
C THR A 95 9.11 -17.71 8.33
N ILE A 96 8.61 -16.51 8.12
CA ILE A 96 7.66 -16.12 7.09
C ILE A 96 8.38 -15.11 6.20
N THR A 97 8.42 -15.38 4.90
CA THR A 97 9.02 -14.48 3.90
C THR A 97 8.07 -14.23 2.76
N ALA A 98 8.14 -13.05 2.18
CA ALA A 98 7.42 -12.71 0.95
C ALA A 98 8.23 -11.70 0.15
N ASP A 99 8.29 -11.88 -1.17
CA ASP A 99 9.00 -10.97 -2.05
C ASP A 99 8.24 -9.64 -2.20
N PHE A 100 6.91 -9.71 -2.15
CA PHE A 100 6.05 -8.54 -2.21
C PHE A 100 4.70 -8.82 -1.55
N LEU A 101 4.20 -7.87 -0.77
CA LEU A 101 2.86 -7.86 -0.20
C LEU A 101 2.21 -6.52 -0.49
N MET A 102 0.96 -6.54 -0.93
CA MET A 102 0.13 -5.34 -1.09
C MET A 102 -1.29 -5.60 -0.60
N SER A 103 -1.90 -4.60 0.02
CA SER A 103 -3.33 -4.56 0.32
C SER A 103 -3.94 -3.27 -0.20
N ARG A 104 -5.22 -3.35 -0.59
CA ARG A 104 -6.00 -2.22 -1.09
C ARG A 104 -7.41 -2.30 -0.54
N ALA A 105 -7.89 -1.18 -0.03
CA ALA A 105 -9.27 -0.98 0.42
C ALA A 105 -9.89 0.17 -0.36
N THR A 106 -11.14 0.02 -0.80
CA THR A 106 -11.88 1.05 -1.51
C THR A 106 -13.30 1.14 -0.94
N ALA A 107 -13.74 2.36 -0.69
CA ALA A 107 -15.12 2.68 -0.35
C ALA A 107 -15.64 3.73 -1.33
N HIS A 108 -16.85 3.54 -1.85
CA HIS A 108 -17.40 4.33 -2.95
C HIS A 108 -18.87 4.66 -2.71
N CYS A 109 -19.29 5.87 -3.09
CA CYS A 109 -20.68 6.28 -3.07
C CYS A 109 -21.31 6.23 -4.45
N ASN A 110 -22.34 5.40 -4.58
CA ASN A 110 -23.30 5.44 -5.67
C ASN A 110 -24.56 6.19 -5.21
N GLY A 111 -24.55 7.51 -5.38
CA GLY A 111 -25.53 8.41 -4.77
C GLY A 111 -25.49 8.30 -3.24
N SER A 112 -26.60 7.88 -2.63
CA SER A 112 -26.70 7.66 -1.18
C SER A 112 -26.30 6.25 -0.73
N SER A 113 -25.94 5.36 -1.66
CA SER A 113 -25.62 3.96 -1.35
C SER A 113 -24.10 3.76 -1.35
N PRO A 114 -23.50 3.32 -0.23
CA PRO A 114 -22.09 2.96 -0.21
C PRO A 114 -21.89 1.57 -0.84
N SER A 115 -20.75 1.40 -1.50
CA SER A 115 -20.17 0.10 -1.85
C SER A 115 -18.73 0.05 -1.40
N VAL A 116 -18.25 -1.15 -1.07
CA VAL A 116 -16.87 -1.36 -0.61
C VAL A 116 -16.25 -2.56 -1.31
N SER A 117 -14.94 -2.53 -1.49
CA SER A 117 -14.17 -3.64 -2.04
C SER A 117 -12.76 -3.66 -1.46
N GLY A 118 -12.18 -4.85 -1.38
CA GLY A 118 -10.80 -5.04 -0.95
C GLY A 118 -10.10 -6.14 -1.74
N SER A 119 -8.78 -6.04 -1.82
CA SER A 119 -7.92 -6.97 -2.53
C SER A 119 -6.53 -6.98 -1.93
N SER A 120 -5.83 -8.09 -2.04
CA SER A 120 -4.41 -8.19 -1.72
C SER A 120 -3.64 -8.94 -2.80
N GLU A 121 -2.34 -8.67 -2.86
CA GLU A 121 -1.40 -9.38 -3.72
C GLU A 121 -0.23 -9.86 -2.86
N LEU A 122 0.15 -11.13 -3.02
CA LEU A 122 1.23 -11.76 -2.29
C LEU A 122 2.12 -12.53 -3.26
N ALA A 123 3.35 -12.06 -3.46
CA ALA A 123 4.31 -12.72 -4.33
C ALA A 123 5.29 -13.56 -3.49
N ALA A 124 5.42 -14.84 -3.86
CA ALA A 124 6.35 -15.79 -3.25
C ALA A 124 6.28 -15.88 -1.72
N LEU A 125 5.07 -15.78 -1.14
CA LEU A 125 4.86 -16.00 0.28
C LEU A 125 5.29 -17.43 0.64
N SER A 126 6.18 -17.58 1.60
CA SER A 126 6.55 -18.87 2.17
C SER A 126 6.55 -18.81 3.69
N ILE A 127 6.24 -19.96 4.29
CA ILE A 127 6.23 -20.15 5.74
C ILE A 127 7.07 -21.39 5.99
N SER A 128 8.17 -21.28 6.71
CA SER A 128 9.17 -22.36 6.85
C SER A 128 8.61 -23.65 7.44
N SER A 129 7.48 -23.57 8.15
CA SER A 129 6.79 -24.72 8.74
C SER A 129 5.73 -25.35 7.82
N VAL A 130 5.53 -24.83 6.61
CA VAL A 130 4.49 -25.24 5.66
C VAL A 130 5.14 -25.55 4.31
N ASN A 131 4.69 -26.59 3.63
CA ASN A 131 5.15 -26.95 2.28
C ASN A 131 6.70 -27.04 2.16
N ASP A 132 7.37 -27.60 3.17
CA ASP A 132 8.84 -27.68 3.26
C ASP A 132 9.56 -26.33 3.05
N GLY A 133 8.89 -25.22 3.41
CA GLY A 133 9.40 -23.86 3.23
C GLY A 133 9.31 -23.32 1.80
N GLN A 134 8.73 -24.07 0.87
CA GLN A 134 8.47 -23.61 -0.49
C GLN A 134 7.33 -22.58 -0.53
N PRO A 135 7.26 -21.74 -1.57
CA PRO A 135 6.16 -20.80 -1.76
C PRO A 135 4.79 -21.49 -1.65
N ILE A 136 3.86 -20.80 -0.98
CA ILE A 136 2.51 -21.25 -0.73
C ILE A 136 1.62 -20.72 -1.85
N THR A 137 0.72 -21.57 -2.34
CA THR A 137 -0.35 -21.12 -3.22
C THR A 137 -1.36 -20.31 -2.41
N VAL A 138 -1.35 -18.99 -2.63
CA VAL A 138 -2.35 -18.08 -2.09
C VAL A 138 -3.61 -18.20 -2.94
N THR A 139 -4.74 -18.46 -2.29
CA THR A 139 -6.04 -18.49 -2.97
C THR A 139 -6.55 -17.06 -3.14
N GLU A 140 -7.36 -16.82 -4.16
CA GLU A 140 -7.99 -15.50 -4.36
C GLU A 140 -9.09 -15.20 -3.33
N ALA A 141 -9.49 -16.20 -2.53
CA ALA A 141 -10.51 -16.03 -1.50
C ALA A 141 -9.97 -15.22 -0.30
N PRO A 142 -10.79 -14.34 0.29
CA PRO A 142 -10.41 -13.63 1.50
C PRO A 142 -10.29 -14.57 2.71
N ASN A 143 -9.49 -14.17 3.69
CA ASN A 143 -9.36 -14.79 5.01
C ASN A 143 -8.80 -16.23 4.98
N GLN A 144 -7.86 -16.53 4.07
CA GLN A 144 -7.19 -17.82 4.06
C GLN A 144 -6.33 -17.97 5.31
N THR A 145 -6.67 -18.94 6.16
CA THR A 145 -6.00 -19.14 7.45
C THR A 145 -5.10 -20.37 7.41
N ILE A 146 -3.87 -20.20 7.90
CA ILE A 146 -2.87 -21.25 8.07
C ILE A 146 -2.53 -21.34 9.56
N SER A 147 -2.74 -22.51 10.17
CA SER A 147 -2.32 -22.77 11.54
C SER A 147 -0.84 -23.10 11.61
N LEU A 148 -0.11 -22.48 12.53
CA LEU A 148 1.27 -22.81 12.81
C LEU A 148 1.37 -24.09 13.67
N PRO A 149 2.48 -24.85 13.57
CA PRO A 149 2.66 -26.09 14.31
C PRO A 149 2.49 -25.92 15.83
N LEU A 150 2.12 -27.01 16.52
CA LEU A 150 1.99 -27.04 17.98
C LEU A 150 1.02 -25.98 18.55
N ASN A 151 0.05 -25.52 17.73
CA ASN A 151 -0.84 -24.41 18.06
C ASN A 151 -0.11 -23.12 18.41
N ALA A 152 1.09 -22.93 17.88
CA ALA A 152 1.94 -21.77 18.15
C ALA A 152 1.35 -20.45 17.66
N GLY A 153 0.38 -20.50 16.74
CA GLY A 153 -0.22 -19.30 16.18
C GLY A 153 -1.00 -19.54 14.89
N THR A 154 -1.37 -18.45 14.24
CA THR A 154 -2.07 -18.43 12.96
C THR A 154 -1.48 -17.38 12.03
N VAL A 155 -1.54 -17.65 10.75
CA VAL A 155 -1.26 -16.70 9.67
C VAL A 155 -2.53 -16.58 8.84
N VAL A 156 -3.11 -15.39 8.80
CA VAL A 156 -4.25 -15.05 7.95
C VAL A 156 -3.74 -14.26 6.75
N ILE A 157 -4.02 -14.77 5.56
CA ILE A 157 -3.65 -14.19 4.27
C ILE A 157 -4.89 -13.56 3.66
N ASN A 158 -4.73 -12.36 3.07
CA ASN A 158 -5.82 -11.61 2.48
C ASN A 158 -6.98 -11.44 3.49
N GLU A 159 -6.64 -11.01 4.71
CA GLU A 159 -7.66 -10.80 5.74
C GLU A 159 -8.51 -9.60 5.34
N GLN A 160 -9.81 -9.80 5.25
CA GLN A 160 -10.76 -8.79 4.80
C GLN A 160 -11.98 -8.76 5.72
N SER A 161 -12.35 -7.56 6.15
CA SER A 161 -13.63 -7.30 6.82
C SER A 161 -14.31 -6.08 6.23
N SER A 162 -15.58 -6.24 5.87
CA SER A 162 -16.41 -5.19 5.30
C SER A 162 -17.63 -4.94 6.17
N SER A 163 -18.08 -3.69 6.26
CA SER A 163 -19.38 -3.36 6.83
C SER A 163 -20.10 -2.32 5.97
N ILE A 164 -21.42 -2.48 5.84
CA ILE A 164 -22.32 -1.50 5.23
C ILE A 164 -23.48 -1.30 6.20
N SER A 165 -23.70 -0.06 6.65
CA SER A 165 -24.79 0.30 7.55
C SER A 165 -25.35 1.66 7.17
N GLY A 166 -26.61 1.70 6.73
CA GLY A 166 -27.24 2.91 6.23
C GLY A 166 -26.48 3.49 5.03
N GLN A 167 -25.97 4.71 5.18
CA GLN A 167 -25.21 5.42 4.15
C GLN A 167 -23.69 5.22 4.29
N SER A 168 -23.23 4.48 5.30
CA SER A 168 -21.82 4.29 5.58
C SER A 168 -21.33 2.91 5.15
N GLY A 169 -20.17 2.86 4.51
CA GLY A 169 -19.45 1.64 4.17
C GLY A 169 -18.01 1.72 4.65
N SER A 170 -17.47 0.61 5.14
CA SER A 170 -16.07 0.48 5.57
C SER A 170 -15.46 -0.82 5.06
N MET A 171 -14.19 -0.77 4.72
CA MET A 171 -13.37 -1.91 4.32
C MET A 171 -12.01 -1.88 5.01
N ASP A 172 -11.65 -3.00 5.62
CA ASP A 172 -10.32 -3.27 6.14
C ASP A 172 -9.70 -4.45 5.38
N VAL A 173 -8.44 -4.30 4.99
CA VAL A 173 -7.67 -5.33 4.31
C VAL A 173 -6.27 -5.41 4.89
N ASN A 174 -5.87 -6.60 5.34
CA ASN A 174 -4.48 -6.93 5.64
C ASN A 174 -3.97 -7.91 4.59
N ALA A 175 -2.79 -7.64 4.01
CA ALA A 175 -2.17 -8.63 3.14
C ALA A 175 -1.79 -9.87 3.95
N LEU A 176 -1.21 -9.65 5.14
CA LEU A 176 -0.77 -10.69 6.07
C LEU A 176 -1.05 -10.27 7.52
N HIS A 177 -1.69 -11.14 8.29
CA HIS A 177 -1.89 -10.99 9.73
C HIS A 177 -1.39 -12.24 10.45
N VAL A 178 -0.44 -12.06 11.37
CA VAL A 178 0.27 -13.15 12.04
C VAL A 178 0.08 -13.02 13.55
N THR A 179 -0.50 -14.04 14.16
CA THR A 179 -0.78 -14.06 15.61
C THR A 179 -0.04 -15.22 16.25
N ALA A 180 0.71 -14.97 17.32
CA ALA A 180 1.35 -15.99 18.14
C ALA A 180 0.49 -16.29 19.37
N THR A 181 0.03 -17.54 19.49
CA THR A 181 -0.83 -17.99 20.58
C THR A 181 -0.12 -17.89 21.92
N ASN A 182 -0.83 -17.40 22.94
CA ASN A 182 -0.38 -17.48 24.32
C ASN A 182 -0.88 -18.78 24.97
N PRO A 183 -0.01 -19.76 25.29
CA PRO A 183 -0.43 -21.04 25.84
C PRO A 183 -1.00 -20.93 27.26
N LEU A 184 -0.78 -19.82 27.96
CA LEU A 184 -1.32 -19.55 29.29
C LEU A 184 -2.69 -18.86 29.25
N GLY A 185 -3.22 -18.58 28.04
CA GLY A 185 -4.39 -17.73 27.85
C GLY A 185 -4.06 -16.24 27.99
N GLY A 186 -5.02 -15.38 27.62
CA GLY A 186 -4.85 -13.92 27.57
C GLY A 186 -4.47 -13.41 26.17
N PRO A 187 -3.90 -12.18 26.06
CA PRO A 187 -3.50 -11.61 24.78
C PRO A 187 -2.47 -12.47 24.06
N PRO A 188 -2.41 -12.41 22.70
CA PRO A 188 -1.36 -13.03 21.92
C PRO A 188 0.03 -12.64 22.41
N LEU A 189 0.99 -13.57 22.31
CA LEU A 189 2.39 -13.28 22.64
C LEU A 189 2.96 -12.23 21.68
N ALA A 190 2.56 -12.32 20.41
CA ALA A 190 2.78 -11.32 19.39
C ALA A 190 1.59 -11.29 18.43
N ASP A 191 1.32 -10.13 17.87
CA ASP A 191 0.33 -9.88 16.81
C ASP A 191 1.01 -8.95 15.82
N VAL A 192 1.07 -9.32 14.55
CA VAL A 192 1.77 -8.56 13.50
C VAL A 192 0.88 -8.47 12.28
N ILE A 193 0.55 -7.24 11.91
CA ILE A 193 -0.15 -6.91 10.67
C ILE A 193 0.87 -6.33 9.69
N VAL A 194 0.89 -6.86 8.47
CA VAL A 194 1.72 -6.37 7.38
C VAL A 194 0.85 -5.98 6.18
N SER A 195 1.11 -4.77 5.69
CA SER A 195 0.36 -4.06 4.65
C SER A 195 -1.12 -4.00 5.00
N HIS A 196 -1.51 -3.01 5.81
CA HIS A 196 -2.89 -2.71 6.16
C HIS A 196 -3.42 -1.54 5.33
N ALA A 197 -4.66 -1.68 4.87
CA ALA A 197 -5.42 -0.63 4.23
C ALA A 197 -6.84 -0.58 4.79
N HIS A 198 -7.24 0.60 5.26
CA HIS A 198 -8.58 0.93 5.71
C HIS A 198 -9.17 2.03 4.83
N ALA A 199 -10.39 1.84 4.33
CA ALA A 199 -11.13 2.86 3.62
C ALA A 199 -12.59 2.88 4.05
N ASP A 200 -13.10 4.05 4.36
CA ASP A 200 -14.50 4.25 4.70
C ASP A 200 -15.08 5.50 4.05
N ILE A 201 -16.39 5.46 3.84
CA ILE A 201 -17.14 6.57 3.28
C ILE A 201 -18.56 6.59 3.83
N THR A 202 -19.07 7.78 4.12
CA THR A 202 -20.48 8.02 4.40
C THR A 202 -21.09 8.86 3.30
N CYS A 203 -22.07 8.27 2.61
CA CYS A 203 -22.69 8.86 1.44
C CYS A 203 -23.74 9.92 1.79
N PRO A 204 -23.91 10.94 0.93
CA PRO A 204 -24.90 11.99 1.14
C PRO A 204 -26.33 11.44 1.08
N THR A 205 -27.22 11.93 1.95
CA THR A 205 -28.63 11.50 2.01
C THR A 205 -29.50 12.06 0.89
N SER A 206 -29.06 13.16 0.28
CA SER A 206 -29.67 13.77 -0.91
C SER A 206 -28.54 14.30 -1.80
N PRO A 207 -28.08 13.52 -2.80
CA PRO A 207 -27.04 13.97 -3.73
C PRO A 207 -27.66 14.99 -4.70
N SER A 208 -27.80 16.24 -4.25
CA SER A 208 -28.37 17.34 -5.06
C SER A 208 -27.33 18.04 -5.93
N GLN A 209 -26.04 17.74 -5.75
CA GLN A 209 -24.92 18.29 -6.51
C GLN A 209 -23.80 17.25 -6.64
N PRO A 210 -22.97 17.30 -7.69
CA PRO A 210 -21.67 16.63 -7.69
C PRO A 210 -20.90 17.02 -6.42
N PRO A 211 -20.11 16.11 -5.83
CA PRO A 211 -19.33 16.40 -4.63
C PRO A 211 -18.58 17.72 -4.80
N ALA A 212 -18.62 18.60 -3.80
CA ALA A 212 -17.90 19.87 -3.87
C ALA A 212 -16.41 19.61 -4.05
N CYS A 213 -15.91 19.73 -5.28
CA CYS A 213 -14.50 19.59 -5.58
C CYS A 213 -13.75 20.81 -5.02
N GLY A 214 -12.50 20.61 -4.58
CA GLY A 214 -11.62 21.73 -4.27
C GLY A 214 -11.48 22.67 -5.49
N ALA A 215 -11.18 23.95 -5.25
CA ALA A 215 -11.13 24.98 -6.29
C ALA A 215 -10.13 24.69 -7.45
N THR A 216 -9.20 23.77 -7.24
CA THR A 216 -8.30 23.23 -8.26
C THR A 216 -8.41 21.70 -8.29
N PRO A 217 -9.03 21.12 -9.33
CA PRO A 217 -9.01 19.69 -9.56
C PRO A 217 -7.56 19.25 -9.75
N THR A 218 -7.04 18.44 -8.84
CA THR A 218 -5.70 17.85 -8.93
C THR A 218 -5.88 16.35 -8.80
N ASP A 219 -5.30 15.60 -9.73
CA ASP A 219 -5.21 14.16 -9.58
C ASP A 219 -3.95 13.79 -8.81
N PHE A 220 -3.97 12.57 -8.27
CA PHE A 220 -2.85 11.96 -7.59
C PHE A 220 -2.55 10.64 -8.27
N VAL A 221 -1.29 10.24 -8.26
CA VAL A 221 -0.89 8.88 -8.57
C VAL A 221 -0.24 8.25 -7.35
N THR A 222 -0.60 7.02 -7.04
CA THR A 222 0.03 6.21 -5.99
C THR A 222 0.32 4.84 -6.54
N GLY A 223 1.23 4.10 -5.91
CA GLY A 223 1.45 2.72 -6.25
C GLY A 223 2.75 2.17 -5.70
N GLY A 224 2.83 0.85 -5.74
CA GLY A 224 4.00 0.09 -5.36
C GLY A 224 3.97 -1.25 -6.06
N GLY A 225 5.14 -1.85 -6.24
CA GLY A 225 5.23 -3.07 -7.00
C GLY A 225 6.65 -3.45 -7.33
N TRP A 226 6.78 -4.29 -8.35
CA TRP A 226 8.07 -4.67 -8.89
C TRP A 226 8.02 -4.88 -10.40
N ILE A 227 9.17 -4.62 -10.99
CA ILE A 227 9.49 -4.89 -12.39
C ILE A 227 10.66 -5.88 -12.43
N VAL A 228 10.96 -6.40 -13.61
CA VAL A 228 12.24 -7.10 -13.83
C VAL A 228 13.37 -6.11 -13.58
N SER A 229 14.40 -6.52 -12.85
CA SER A 229 15.55 -5.66 -12.59
C SER A 229 16.19 -5.24 -13.93
N PRO A 230 16.45 -3.94 -14.11
CA PRO A 230 17.15 -3.48 -15.31
C PRO A 230 18.62 -3.91 -15.37
N SER A 231 19.19 -4.31 -14.24
CA SER A 231 20.59 -4.72 -14.10
C SER A 231 20.78 -6.24 -14.15
N ASP A 232 19.73 -7.03 -13.87
CA ASP A 232 19.73 -8.49 -13.99
C ASP A 232 18.30 -9.01 -14.30
N PRO A 233 18.07 -9.67 -15.45
CA PRO A 233 16.75 -10.18 -15.82
C PRO A 233 16.20 -11.27 -14.88
N ASN A 234 17.04 -11.85 -14.01
CA ASN A 234 16.62 -12.84 -13.01
C ASN A 234 16.35 -12.23 -11.63
N ALA A 235 16.60 -10.93 -11.45
CA ALA A 235 16.33 -10.21 -10.22
C ALA A 235 15.10 -9.31 -10.35
N LYS A 236 14.61 -8.84 -9.20
CA LYS A 236 13.51 -7.88 -9.12
C LYS A 236 14.06 -6.47 -8.91
N ALA A 237 13.33 -5.47 -9.36
CA ALA A 237 13.46 -4.13 -8.83
C ALA A 237 12.12 -3.69 -8.23
N ASN A 238 12.12 -3.43 -6.93
CA ASN A 238 10.95 -3.00 -6.19
C ASN A 238 10.86 -1.48 -6.18
N PHE A 239 9.65 -0.94 -6.26
CA PHE A 239 9.44 0.50 -6.24
C PHE A 239 8.20 0.86 -5.42
N ALA A 240 8.19 2.12 -4.96
CA ALA A 240 7.02 2.79 -4.45
C ALA A 240 7.02 4.22 -4.95
N VAL A 241 5.86 4.73 -5.33
CA VAL A 241 5.70 6.05 -5.90
C VAL A 241 4.39 6.67 -5.44
N ALA A 242 4.47 7.94 -5.07
CA ALA A 242 3.33 8.80 -4.89
C ALA A 242 3.64 10.14 -5.54
N GLY A 243 2.66 10.76 -6.18
CA GLY A 243 2.83 12.04 -6.88
C GLY A 243 1.50 12.78 -7.01
N GLY A 244 1.54 14.10 -6.86
CA GLY A 244 0.38 14.94 -7.07
C GLY A 244 0.63 16.37 -6.61
N ILE A 245 -0.43 17.18 -6.65
CA ILE A 245 -0.39 18.58 -6.20
C ILE A 245 -1.36 18.77 -5.04
N LYS A 246 -0.84 19.04 -3.85
CA LYS A 246 -1.59 19.31 -2.61
C LYS A 246 -1.01 20.54 -1.91
N ASN A 247 -1.48 21.74 -2.27
CA ASN A 247 -0.92 23.02 -1.80
C ASN A 247 0.60 23.12 -1.99
N GLY A 248 1.11 22.51 -3.07
CA GLY A 248 2.52 22.22 -3.32
C GLY A 248 2.68 20.82 -3.92
N PHE A 249 3.89 20.42 -4.30
CA PHE A 249 4.13 19.05 -4.73
C PHE A 249 4.05 18.09 -3.54
N TRP A 250 3.49 16.90 -3.79
CA TRP A 250 3.25 15.89 -2.79
C TRP A 250 3.70 14.53 -3.31
N GLY A 251 4.19 13.68 -2.41
CA GLY A 251 4.50 12.28 -2.70
C GLY A 251 5.94 11.88 -2.35
N HIS A 252 6.36 10.73 -2.87
CA HIS A 252 7.66 10.14 -2.64
C HIS A 252 8.08 9.25 -3.81
N LEU A 253 9.35 8.85 -3.81
CA LEU A 253 9.88 7.76 -4.62
C LEU A 253 10.76 6.87 -3.74
N LEU A 254 10.57 5.56 -3.84
CA LEU A 254 11.51 4.55 -3.37
C LEU A 254 11.78 3.59 -4.51
N PHE A 255 13.03 3.17 -4.69
CA PHE A 255 13.38 2.13 -5.65
C PHE A 255 14.59 1.34 -5.17
N VAL A 256 14.52 0.01 -5.25
CA VAL A 256 15.63 -0.91 -4.93
C VAL A 256 15.80 -1.88 -6.08
N ASP A 257 16.97 -1.86 -6.72
CA ASP A 257 17.34 -2.79 -7.77
C ASP A 257 18.22 -3.91 -7.19
N HIS A 258 17.66 -5.12 -7.09
CA HIS A 258 18.36 -6.27 -6.53
C HIS A 258 19.44 -6.86 -7.45
N GLY A 259 19.44 -6.53 -8.74
CA GLY A 259 20.46 -7.00 -9.68
C GLY A 259 21.85 -6.38 -9.42
N LYS A 260 21.88 -5.14 -8.92
CA LYS A 260 23.12 -4.42 -8.57
C LYS A 260 23.13 -3.82 -7.17
N SER A 261 22.12 -4.12 -6.35
CA SER A 261 21.92 -3.57 -5.00
C SER A 261 21.85 -2.04 -4.94
N MET A 262 21.35 -1.38 -5.99
CA MET A 262 21.20 0.08 -6.02
C MET A 262 19.96 0.49 -5.23
N ARG A 263 20.10 1.49 -4.35
CA ARG A 263 19.00 2.02 -3.54
C ARG A 263 18.77 3.49 -3.85
N VAL A 264 17.52 3.83 -4.12
CA VAL A 264 17.08 5.17 -4.51
C VAL A 264 15.97 5.61 -3.56
N LYS A 265 16.17 6.77 -2.93
CA LYS A 265 15.19 7.39 -2.03
C LYS A 265 14.97 8.83 -2.43
N GLY A 266 13.76 9.14 -2.88
CA GLY A 266 13.31 10.50 -3.10
C GLY A 266 13.49 11.35 -1.84
N THR A 267 14.12 12.51 -2.01
CA THR A 267 14.34 13.52 -0.96
C THR A 267 13.39 14.70 -1.09
N GLY A 268 12.66 14.81 -2.21
CA GLY A 268 11.58 15.77 -2.39
C GLY A 268 10.99 15.71 -3.79
N VAL A 269 9.69 16.00 -3.90
CA VAL A 269 8.98 16.09 -5.19
C VAL A 269 9.04 17.53 -5.69
N THR A 270 9.39 17.70 -6.96
CA THR A 270 9.56 19.01 -7.62
C THR A 270 8.73 19.16 -8.89
N GLY A 271 8.02 18.12 -9.32
CA GLY A 271 7.19 18.18 -10.51
C GLY A 271 6.18 17.04 -10.56
N TYR A 272 5.02 17.32 -11.14
CA TYR A 272 3.97 16.35 -11.41
C TYR A 272 3.21 16.80 -12.66
N ASP A 273 3.11 15.93 -13.66
CA ASP A 273 2.47 16.23 -14.93
C ASP A 273 1.92 14.97 -15.61
N VAL A 274 1.15 15.16 -16.69
CA VAL A 274 0.77 14.07 -17.58
C VAL A 274 2.00 13.52 -18.30
N TYR A 275 2.00 12.21 -18.54
CA TYR A 275 3.03 11.54 -19.34
C TYR A 275 2.39 10.86 -20.56
N PRO A 276 2.21 11.59 -21.68
CA PRO A 276 1.47 11.09 -22.85
C PRO A 276 2.06 9.83 -23.49
N ALA A 277 3.36 9.57 -23.29
CA ALA A 277 4.01 8.36 -23.78
C ALA A 277 3.41 7.07 -23.19
N PHE A 278 2.79 7.15 -21.99
CA PHE A 278 2.02 6.04 -21.40
C PHE A 278 0.50 6.19 -21.58
N GLY A 279 0.04 7.10 -22.45
CA GLY A 279 -1.37 7.30 -22.74
C GLY A 279 -2.09 8.20 -21.73
N ALA A 280 -3.43 8.19 -21.77
CA ALA A 280 -4.26 9.14 -21.01
C ALA A 280 -4.14 9.01 -19.48
N ASN A 281 -3.83 7.80 -19.00
CA ASN A 281 -3.63 7.52 -17.58
C ASN A 281 -2.15 7.66 -17.14
N GLY A 282 -1.27 8.10 -18.04
CA GLY A 282 0.15 8.29 -17.76
C GLY A 282 0.43 9.54 -16.94
N ARG A 283 1.24 9.44 -15.89
CA ARG A 283 1.74 10.55 -15.09
C ARG A 283 3.25 10.45 -14.95
N LEU A 284 3.92 11.59 -14.78
CA LEU A 284 5.32 11.66 -14.39
C LEU A 284 5.45 12.39 -13.06
N VAL A 285 6.36 11.92 -12.21
CA VAL A 285 6.73 12.53 -10.94
C VAL A 285 8.21 12.87 -11.00
N ARG A 286 8.58 14.13 -10.82
CA ARG A 286 9.97 14.58 -10.78
C ARG A 286 10.38 14.96 -9.38
N GLY A 287 11.65 14.81 -9.07
CA GLY A 287 12.17 15.25 -7.79
C GLY A 287 13.67 15.15 -7.64
N THR A 288 14.10 15.32 -6.40
CA THR A 288 15.46 15.06 -5.94
C THR A 288 15.51 13.71 -5.26
N THR A 289 16.63 13.01 -5.33
CA THR A 289 16.81 11.70 -4.71
C THR A 289 18.21 11.53 -4.16
N ASP A 290 18.33 10.67 -3.14
CA ASP A 290 19.57 10.05 -2.72
C ASP A 290 19.70 8.69 -3.44
N VAL A 291 20.81 8.47 -4.11
CA VAL A 291 21.19 7.21 -4.78
C VAL A 291 22.45 6.71 -4.10
N ASP A 292 22.29 5.75 -3.19
CA ASP A 292 23.37 5.20 -2.38
C ASP A 292 24.28 6.27 -1.73
N GLY A 293 23.68 7.34 -1.18
CA GLY A 293 24.40 8.46 -0.56
C GLY A 293 24.78 9.60 -1.51
N THR A 294 24.45 9.49 -2.80
CA THR A 294 24.73 10.53 -3.81
C THR A 294 23.45 11.27 -4.19
N ALA A 295 23.48 12.60 -4.15
CA ALA A 295 22.33 13.42 -4.55
C ALA A 295 22.18 13.46 -6.09
N GLU A 296 21.00 13.13 -6.59
CA GLU A 296 20.63 13.12 -8.01
C GLU A 296 19.22 13.69 -8.23
N SER A 297 18.82 13.87 -9.49
CA SER A 297 17.42 14.09 -9.87
C SER A 297 16.76 12.79 -10.32
N TYR A 298 15.45 12.71 -10.17
CA TYR A 298 14.66 11.59 -10.69
C TYR A 298 13.46 12.06 -11.52
N GLU A 299 13.02 11.19 -12.42
CA GLU A 299 11.72 11.21 -13.07
C GLU A 299 11.16 9.78 -13.02
N ALA A 300 10.04 9.61 -12.32
CA ALA A 300 9.29 8.36 -12.24
C ALA A 300 8.04 8.48 -13.11
N ASP A 301 7.99 7.69 -14.18
CA ASP A 301 6.91 7.65 -15.15
C ASP A 301 6.01 6.46 -14.83
N VAL A 302 4.69 6.68 -14.70
CA VAL A 302 3.73 5.67 -14.28
C VAL A 302 2.46 5.68 -15.10
N ALA A 303 1.76 4.56 -15.17
CA ALA A 303 0.39 4.51 -15.71
C ALA A 303 -0.45 3.43 -15.04
N ASP A 304 -1.67 3.82 -14.68
CA ASP A 304 -2.78 2.97 -14.23
C ASP A 304 -3.60 2.55 -15.47
N ASN A 305 -3.47 1.31 -15.90
CA ASN A 305 -4.10 0.83 -17.13
C ASN A 305 -5.21 -0.18 -16.87
N ASN A 306 -5.13 -0.96 -15.80
CA ASN A 306 -6.14 -1.96 -15.45
C ASN A 306 -5.94 -2.50 -14.03
N GLU A 307 -7.02 -2.92 -13.36
CA GLU A 307 -6.95 -3.74 -12.15
C GLU A 307 -7.25 -5.23 -12.45
N PRO A 308 -6.43 -6.19 -11.98
CA PRO A 308 -5.17 -6.01 -11.25
C PRO A 308 -4.05 -5.40 -12.12
N GLY A 309 -3.16 -4.64 -11.50
CA GLY A 309 -2.10 -3.90 -12.18
C GLY A 309 -0.97 -4.74 -12.78
N ALA A 310 -0.70 -5.93 -12.22
CA ALA A 310 0.32 -6.83 -12.74
C ALA A 310 0.06 -7.20 -14.22
N GLY A 311 1.03 -6.96 -15.11
CA GLY A 311 0.91 -7.20 -16.54
C GLY A 311 0.12 -6.14 -17.32
N ALA A 312 -0.34 -5.07 -16.68
CA ALA A 312 -1.07 -3.97 -17.31
C ALA A 312 -0.48 -2.59 -16.99
N ASP A 313 -0.22 -2.32 -15.71
CA ASP A 313 0.31 -1.05 -15.22
C ASP A 313 1.78 -0.89 -15.56
N LYS A 314 2.25 0.36 -15.51
CA LYS A 314 3.62 0.71 -15.91
C LYS A 314 4.33 1.54 -14.85
N PHE A 315 5.61 1.27 -14.66
CA PHE A 315 6.56 2.08 -13.90
C PHE A 315 7.91 2.12 -14.62
N GLN A 316 8.44 3.33 -14.81
CA GLN A 316 9.76 3.58 -15.39
C GLN A 316 10.48 4.65 -14.57
N LEU A 317 11.80 4.53 -14.43
CA LEU A 317 12.63 5.45 -13.67
C LEU A 317 13.75 5.99 -14.54
N LYS A 318 13.94 7.32 -14.49
CA LYS A 318 15.15 8.01 -14.96
C LYS A 318 15.86 8.63 -13.77
N LEU A 319 17.19 8.55 -13.77
CA LEU A 319 18.08 9.21 -12.82
C LEU A 319 19.00 10.13 -13.59
N ASN A 320 19.05 11.43 -13.24
CA ASN A 320 19.79 12.46 -14.00
C ASN A 320 19.53 12.39 -15.52
N ASP A 321 18.26 12.27 -15.90
CA ASP A 321 17.79 12.10 -17.29
C ASP A 321 18.27 10.82 -18.02
N VAL A 322 18.95 9.92 -17.31
CA VAL A 322 19.36 8.60 -17.84
C VAL A 322 18.33 7.55 -17.46
N LEU A 323 17.83 6.84 -18.47
CA LEU A 323 16.87 5.76 -18.26
C LEU A 323 17.49 4.60 -17.48
N VAL A 324 16.89 4.26 -16.34
CA VAL A 324 17.31 3.14 -15.49
C VAL A 324 16.48 1.90 -15.76
N SER A 325 15.16 2.01 -15.97
CA SER A 325 14.28 0.87 -16.29
C SER A 325 13.76 0.92 -17.73
N ALA A 326 14.10 -0.07 -18.56
CA ALA A 326 13.70 -0.14 -19.96
C ALA A 326 12.42 -0.96 -20.23
N ASP A 327 12.08 -1.93 -19.36
CA ASP A 327 10.79 -2.64 -19.39
C ASP A 327 9.89 -2.06 -18.30
N PRO A 328 8.91 -1.22 -18.67
CA PRO A 328 8.10 -0.53 -17.68
C PRO A 328 6.99 -1.42 -17.11
N MET A 329 6.73 -2.61 -17.66
CA MET A 329 5.54 -3.38 -17.31
C MET A 329 5.65 -4.01 -15.92
N LEU A 330 4.66 -3.77 -15.05
CA LEU A 330 4.65 -4.37 -13.72
C LEU A 330 4.57 -5.90 -13.80
N ARG A 331 5.37 -6.57 -12.97
CA ARG A 331 5.27 -8.02 -12.76
C ARG A 331 4.55 -8.38 -11.47
N GLY A 332 4.33 -7.41 -10.60
CA GLY A 332 3.42 -7.44 -9.47
C GLY A 332 3.25 -6.04 -8.87
N GLY A 333 2.18 -5.85 -8.10
CA GLY A 333 1.76 -4.56 -7.58
C GLY A 333 0.79 -3.81 -8.48
N ASN A 334 0.58 -2.54 -8.16
CA ASN A 334 -0.48 -1.72 -8.74
C ASN A 334 -0.08 -0.25 -8.78
N ILE A 335 -0.52 0.46 -9.82
CA ILE A 335 -0.56 1.92 -9.90
C ILE A 335 -2.02 2.35 -9.83
N GLN A 336 -2.33 3.36 -9.02
CA GLN A 336 -3.66 3.98 -9.01
C GLN A 336 -3.58 5.45 -9.40
N LEU A 337 -4.32 5.82 -10.45
CA LEU A 337 -4.60 7.19 -10.79
C LEU A 337 -5.91 7.65 -10.13
N HIS A 338 -5.77 8.49 -9.11
CA HIS A 338 -6.88 9.13 -8.42
C HIS A 338 -7.28 10.38 -9.19
N LYS A 339 -8.11 10.20 -10.22
CA LYS A 339 -8.60 11.29 -11.07
C LYS A 339 -9.29 12.35 -10.24
N ALA A 340 -9.02 13.61 -10.58
CA ALA A 340 -9.63 14.74 -9.91
C ALA A 340 -11.16 14.59 -9.86
N CYS A 341 -11.76 15.08 -8.79
CA CYS A 341 -13.20 15.17 -8.64
C CYS A 341 -13.79 15.90 -9.87
N GLN A 342 -14.80 15.28 -10.51
CA GLN A 342 -15.51 15.77 -11.69
C GLN A 342 -16.99 16.00 -11.36
#